data_AF-A0A812KCG7-F1
#
_entry.id   AF-A0A812KCG7-F1
#
_cell.length_a   1.000
_cell.length_b   1.000
_cell.length_c   1.000
_cell.angle_alpha   90.00
_cell.angle_beta   90.00
_cell.angle_gamma   90.00
#
_symmetry.space_group_name_H-M   'P 1'
#
loop_
_entity.id
_entity.type
_entity.pdbx_description
1 polymer ?
#
loop_
_entity_poly.entity_id
_entity_poly.type
_entity_poly.pdbx_seq_one_letter_code
_entity_poly.pdbx_strand_id
1 'polypeptide(L)'
;MAMFKKKKDEDRKPIEQEIAELQRKFRVLENDKRACSEDSQGTIRKQRATIEKLTRENRKMKAELNETRSSNGTQAEAKMQQETINRLMADKEQLTAKTDGEETEAKKLQDKLDSTQRRIFELREEMAKSGGVNAALDNSKAISKQIRILENRLDKGLQKFNEAIAANRTLREQIDTLRRERVVFDDIYRKLENELQQKKKEMANIIEQANAAYEARDSAQAQMASLKQQADKEHAEFEKEWRELGRLIENDKRMKEFMRTKVRGNQEGESKDEDKHKKKITKHTWDTTKSLVTMTSNQDKVASYEEAFARIQAATGICDIDQLVQNFIDAEDTNFSLFKYNNELSAEIEKLEQQIAEYKEEYITLSGQSSRKEDTEKDACRRSCFPSCFVIDHSAKREDRLVIDTKGGEVLWAVFDGHRYPEVAGHASRVLPQLVWAQPTWPSKPELALSHALQQCNELARQEKLCGGSTAVVVATCSGALWCACAGDSRAVVGLKKGGNQRLSTDHTCSLPGEVERVKMCGGSIALGRLGGVLPMTRGLGNFDLEAEGFACLPQISSVALSEVEFVVVASDGLWDVLSDAECCGLVRSFTSTNVAAELASVARRRGSNDDIAVVVGCIQNETRLSAAGA
;
A
#
# COMPACT_ATOMS: atom_id res chain seq x y z
N MET A 1 -35.47 -80.45 209.58
CA MET A 1 -36.68 -80.96 210.26
C MET A 1 -36.77 -82.46 210.01
N ALA A 2 -37.02 -83.24 211.08
CA ALA A 2 -37.58 -84.60 211.16
C ALA A 2 -37.35 -85.61 210.01
N MET A 3 -36.57 -86.67 210.23
CA MET A 3 -36.98 -88.05 210.64
C MET A 3 -37.48 -88.91 209.45
N PHE A 4 -37.11 -90.19 209.23
CA PHE A 4 -36.42 -91.18 210.05
C PHE A 4 -35.93 -92.39 209.21
N LYS A 5 -34.74 -92.92 209.57
CA LYS A 5 -34.33 -94.34 209.83
C LYS A 5 -34.60 -95.44 208.76
N LYS A 6 -33.78 -96.49 208.60
CA LYS A 6 -32.65 -97.05 209.37
C LYS A 6 -31.91 -98.15 208.57
N LYS A 7 -30.61 -98.34 208.89
CA LYS A 7 -29.82 -99.59 209.11
C LYS A 7 -29.67 -100.65 207.98
N LYS A 8 -28.42 -100.99 207.62
CA LYS A 8 -27.55 -102.14 208.06
C LYS A 8 -28.04 -103.49 207.49
N ASP A 9 -27.22 -104.48 207.11
CA ASP A 9 -25.79 -104.80 207.16
C ASP A 9 -25.56 -105.94 206.13
N GLU A 10 -24.30 -106.23 205.82
CA GLU A 10 -23.69 -107.53 205.44
C GLU A 10 -24.44 -108.49 204.49
N ASP A 11 -23.85 -108.82 203.33
CA ASP A 11 -23.05 -110.04 203.14
C ASP A 11 -22.59 -110.23 201.67
N ARG A 12 -21.39 -110.81 201.53
CA ARG A 12 -20.92 -111.75 200.48
C ARG A 12 -21.28 -111.52 198.99
N LYS A 13 -20.21 -111.33 198.18
CA LYS A 13 -19.98 -111.70 196.74
C LYS A 13 -21.23 -111.63 195.83
N PRO A 14 -21.40 -110.76 194.79
CA PRO A 14 -20.42 -110.26 193.80
C PRO A 14 -20.68 -108.82 193.23
N ILE A 15 -19.76 -107.83 193.36
CA ILE A 15 -19.97 -106.45 192.83
C ILE A 15 -18.81 -105.98 191.90
N GLU A 16 -17.73 -106.76 191.78
CA GLU A 16 -16.56 -106.40 190.96
C GLU A 16 -16.82 -106.35 189.44
N GLN A 17 -17.96 -106.86 188.95
CA GLN A 17 -18.31 -106.79 187.52
C GLN A 17 -19.07 -105.52 187.12
N GLU A 18 -19.76 -104.83 188.03
CA GLU A 18 -20.63 -103.69 187.65
C GLU A 18 -19.89 -102.33 187.65
N ILE A 19 -18.85 -102.18 188.47
CA ILE A 19 -18.05 -100.93 188.54
C ILE A 19 -17.15 -100.75 187.31
N ALA A 20 -16.64 -101.84 186.72
CA ALA A 20 -15.81 -101.79 185.52
C ALA A 20 -16.60 -101.34 184.27
N GLU A 21 -17.89 -101.71 184.17
CA GLU A 21 -18.75 -101.29 183.05
C GLU A 21 -19.16 -99.82 183.14
N LEU A 22 -19.45 -99.30 184.34
CA LEU A 22 -19.82 -97.90 184.53
C LEU A 22 -18.63 -96.94 184.28
N GLN A 23 -17.40 -97.33 184.63
CA GLN A 23 -16.20 -96.55 184.31
C GLN A 23 -15.88 -96.55 182.80
N ARG A 24 -16.25 -97.61 182.07
CA ARG A 24 -16.07 -97.67 180.60
C ARG A 24 -17.12 -96.81 179.88
N LYS A 25 -18.37 -96.77 180.36
CA LYS A 25 -19.43 -95.92 179.80
C LYS A 25 -19.18 -94.42 179.98
N PHE A 26 -18.60 -93.99 181.10
CA PHE A 26 -18.32 -92.56 181.33
C PHE A 26 -17.24 -91.99 180.37
N ARG A 27 -16.19 -92.78 180.07
CA ARG A 27 -15.14 -92.36 179.11
C ARG A 27 -15.63 -92.21 177.67
N VAL A 28 -16.59 -93.04 177.24
CA VAL A 28 -17.13 -92.97 175.87
C VAL A 28 -17.98 -91.70 175.70
N LEU A 29 -18.83 -91.39 176.68
CA LEU A 29 -19.68 -90.18 176.65
C LEU A 29 -18.87 -88.87 176.72
N GLU A 30 -17.73 -88.86 177.42
CA GLU A 30 -16.85 -87.68 177.48
C GLU A 30 -16.13 -87.40 176.15
N ASN A 31 -15.75 -88.46 175.43
CA ASN A 31 -15.13 -88.34 174.11
C ASN A 31 -16.16 -87.92 173.03
N ASP A 32 -17.39 -88.43 173.08
CA ASP A 32 -18.44 -88.06 172.12
C ASP A 32 -18.90 -86.60 172.28
N LYS A 33 -18.91 -86.07 173.52
CA LYS A 33 -19.20 -84.65 173.79
C LYS A 33 -18.14 -83.72 173.19
N ARG A 34 -16.86 -84.13 173.21
CA ARG A 34 -15.73 -83.34 172.71
C ARG A 34 -15.71 -83.31 171.17
N ALA A 35 -15.95 -84.46 170.54
CA ALA A 35 -16.02 -84.57 169.07
C ALA A 35 -17.16 -83.73 168.45
N CYS A 36 -18.34 -83.71 169.07
CA CYS A 36 -19.48 -82.92 168.56
C CYS A 36 -19.29 -81.40 168.72
N SER A 37 -18.58 -80.96 169.77
CA SER A 37 -18.26 -79.54 169.97
C SER A 37 -17.21 -79.01 168.98
N GLU A 38 -16.25 -79.83 168.56
CA GLU A 38 -15.19 -79.40 167.63
C GLU A 38 -15.72 -79.28 166.19
N ASP A 39 -16.61 -80.19 165.78
CA ASP A 39 -17.17 -80.19 164.41
C ASP A 39 -18.18 -79.04 164.18
N SER A 40 -18.96 -78.70 165.20
CA SER A 40 -19.86 -77.54 165.18
C SER A 40 -19.10 -76.20 165.13
N GLN A 41 -18.00 -76.05 165.90
CA GLN A 41 -17.15 -74.87 165.82
C GLN A 41 -16.37 -74.75 164.50
N GLY A 42 -15.96 -75.89 163.90
CA GLY A 42 -15.30 -75.92 162.59
C GLY A 42 -16.21 -75.40 161.46
N THR A 43 -17.49 -75.75 161.49
CA THR A 43 -18.49 -75.34 160.49
C THR A 43 -18.78 -73.83 160.56
N ILE A 44 -18.91 -73.28 161.78
CA ILE A 44 -19.16 -71.84 162.00
C ILE A 44 -17.98 -70.97 161.50
N ARG A 45 -16.73 -71.42 161.67
CA ARG A 45 -15.55 -70.70 161.15
C ARG A 45 -15.53 -70.63 159.63
N LYS A 46 -15.87 -71.73 158.95
CA LYS A 46 -15.96 -71.76 157.48
C LYS A 46 -17.04 -70.81 156.96
N GLN A 47 -18.23 -70.83 157.58
CA GLN A 47 -19.33 -69.94 157.18
C GLN A 47 -18.98 -68.45 157.38
N ARG A 48 -18.31 -68.07 158.47
CA ARG A 48 -17.87 -66.68 158.69
C ARG A 48 -16.84 -66.21 157.65
N ALA A 49 -15.89 -67.06 157.27
CA ALA A 49 -14.90 -66.74 156.24
C ALA A 49 -15.54 -66.55 154.85
N THR A 50 -16.58 -67.31 154.51
CA THR A 50 -17.32 -67.13 153.25
C THR A 50 -18.08 -65.81 153.22
N ILE A 51 -18.72 -65.43 154.33
CA ILE A 51 -19.42 -64.14 154.44
C ILE A 51 -18.44 -62.99 154.22
N GLU A 52 -17.28 -62.98 154.90
CA GLU A 52 -16.26 -61.93 154.71
C GLU A 52 -15.75 -61.81 153.27
N LYS A 53 -15.61 -62.94 152.56
CA LYS A 53 -15.21 -62.95 151.14
C LYS A 53 -16.28 -62.26 150.27
N LEU A 54 -17.55 -62.61 150.44
CA LEU A 54 -18.66 -62.02 149.68
C LEU A 54 -18.83 -60.53 149.98
N THR A 55 -18.60 -60.08 151.22
CA THR A 55 -18.67 -58.65 151.56
C THR A 55 -17.55 -57.86 150.86
N ARG A 56 -16.37 -58.46 150.70
CA ARG A 56 -15.22 -57.85 150.01
C ARG A 56 -15.46 -57.75 148.50
N GLU A 57 -16.00 -58.79 147.89
CA GLU A 57 -16.39 -58.81 146.48
C GLU A 57 -17.51 -57.79 146.19
N ASN A 58 -18.51 -57.67 147.05
CA ASN A 58 -19.56 -56.65 146.91
C ASN A 58 -19.03 -55.21 146.99
N ARG A 59 -18.04 -54.94 147.85
CA ARG A 59 -17.40 -53.61 147.89
C ARG A 59 -16.62 -53.33 146.61
N LYS A 60 -15.94 -54.34 146.05
CA LYS A 60 -15.20 -54.21 144.80
C LYS A 60 -16.13 -53.90 143.61
N MET A 61 -17.22 -54.66 143.47
CA MET A 61 -18.20 -54.41 142.40
C MET A 61 -18.86 -53.02 142.50
N LYS A 62 -19.11 -52.51 143.71
CA LYS A 62 -19.62 -51.15 143.89
C LYS A 62 -18.61 -50.07 143.48
N ALA A 63 -17.32 -50.30 143.68
CA ALA A 63 -16.27 -49.36 143.23
C ALA A 63 -16.17 -49.36 141.70
N GLU A 64 -16.14 -50.55 141.08
CA GLU A 64 -16.08 -50.72 139.63
C GLU A 64 -17.29 -50.07 138.92
N LEU A 65 -18.49 -50.16 139.52
CA LEU A 65 -19.72 -49.58 138.96
C LEU A 65 -19.76 -48.04 139.04
N ASN A 66 -19.06 -47.45 140.02
CA ASN A 66 -18.96 -46.00 140.15
C ASN A 66 -17.92 -45.41 139.19
N GLU A 67 -16.80 -46.11 138.96
CA GLU A 67 -15.81 -45.73 137.94
C GLU A 67 -16.40 -45.76 136.53
N THR A 68 -17.27 -46.74 136.22
CA THR A 68 -17.96 -46.80 134.92
C THR A 68 -19.03 -45.71 134.71
N ARG A 69 -19.60 -45.14 135.78
CA ARG A 69 -20.52 -43.99 135.65
C ARG A 69 -19.78 -42.68 135.38
N SER A 70 -18.57 -42.52 135.92
CA SER A 70 -17.75 -41.33 135.67
C SER A 70 -17.16 -41.29 134.26
N SER A 71 -17.03 -42.43 133.56
CA SER A 71 -16.56 -42.51 132.18
C SER A 71 -17.63 -42.23 131.11
N ASN A 72 -18.90 -42.02 131.48
CA ASN A 72 -19.98 -41.64 130.56
C ASN A 72 -20.02 -40.13 130.22
N GLY A 73 -18.86 -39.47 130.14
CA GLY A 73 -18.71 -38.11 129.59
C GLY A 73 -18.77 -38.02 128.05
N THR A 74 -18.86 -39.16 127.36
CA THR A 74 -18.77 -39.29 125.89
C THR A 74 -19.98 -38.80 125.11
N GLN A 75 -21.08 -38.43 125.77
CA GLN A 75 -22.30 -37.96 125.09
C GLN A 75 -22.19 -36.49 124.60
N ALA A 76 -21.31 -35.68 125.19
CA ALA A 76 -21.08 -34.29 124.77
C ALA A 76 -20.12 -34.18 123.59
N GLU A 77 -19.04 -34.96 123.58
CA GLU A 77 -18.07 -35.00 122.46
C GLU A 77 -18.71 -35.56 121.17
N ALA A 78 -19.56 -36.59 121.28
CA ALA A 78 -20.28 -37.14 120.13
C ALA A 78 -21.25 -36.11 119.50
N LYS A 79 -21.89 -35.27 120.31
CA LYS A 79 -22.75 -34.17 119.80
C LYS A 79 -21.95 -33.10 119.08
N MET A 80 -20.80 -32.70 119.61
CA MET A 80 -19.93 -31.71 118.98
C MET A 80 -19.34 -32.22 117.64
N GLN A 81 -18.99 -33.50 117.58
CA GLN A 81 -18.57 -34.15 116.33
C GLN A 81 -19.71 -34.21 115.31
N GLN A 82 -20.94 -34.53 115.74
CA GLN A 82 -22.10 -34.55 114.86
C GLN A 82 -22.43 -33.15 114.29
N GLU A 83 -22.33 -32.10 115.11
CA GLU A 83 -22.50 -30.71 114.63
C GLU A 83 -21.42 -30.30 113.63
N THR A 84 -20.17 -30.74 113.85
CA THR A 84 -19.05 -30.47 112.94
C THR A 84 -19.24 -31.20 111.60
N ILE A 85 -19.67 -32.45 111.64
CA ILE A 85 -20.02 -33.23 110.43
C ILE A 85 -21.16 -32.56 109.66
N ASN A 86 -22.20 -32.08 110.35
CA ASN A 86 -23.31 -31.39 109.70
C ASN A 86 -22.87 -30.09 109.01
N ARG A 87 -21.95 -29.31 109.63
CA ARG A 87 -21.37 -28.11 108.97
C ARG A 87 -20.57 -28.48 107.73
N LEU A 88 -19.71 -29.48 107.81
CA LEU A 88 -18.93 -29.95 106.66
C LEU A 88 -19.81 -30.49 105.53
N MET A 89 -20.94 -31.14 105.85
CA MET A 89 -21.91 -31.56 104.85
C MET A 89 -22.57 -30.36 104.17
N ALA A 90 -22.97 -29.32 104.93
CA ALA A 90 -23.53 -28.10 104.37
C ALA A 90 -22.53 -27.34 103.48
N ASP A 91 -21.26 -27.25 103.89
CA ASP A 91 -20.19 -26.63 103.10
C ASP A 91 -19.92 -27.42 101.82
N LYS A 92 -19.93 -28.77 101.89
CA LYS A 92 -19.82 -29.64 100.72
C LYS A 92 -20.99 -29.42 99.75
N GLU A 93 -22.22 -29.35 100.26
CA GLU A 93 -23.41 -29.07 99.46
C GLU A 93 -23.34 -27.69 98.79
N GLN A 94 -22.85 -26.68 99.51
CA GLN A 94 -22.65 -25.34 98.96
C GLN A 94 -21.56 -25.30 97.88
N LEU A 95 -20.44 -26.00 98.10
CA LEU A 95 -19.35 -26.08 97.11
C LEU A 95 -19.78 -26.86 95.87
N THR A 96 -20.49 -27.97 96.03
CA THR A 96 -21.03 -28.73 94.89
C THR A 96 -22.03 -27.90 94.09
N ALA A 97 -22.95 -27.18 94.73
CA ALA A 97 -23.86 -26.27 94.03
C ALA A 97 -23.14 -25.13 93.28
N LYS A 98 -22.01 -24.63 93.80
CA LYS A 98 -21.17 -23.64 93.10
C LYS A 98 -20.45 -24.26 91.90
N THR A 99 -19.87 -25.44 92.06
CA THR A 99 -19.22 -26.17 90.96
C THR A 99 -20.21 -26.48 89.86
N ASP A 100 -21.40 -26.97 90.19
CA ASP A 100 -22.47 -27.23 89.23
C ASP A 100 -22.90 -25.93 88.53
N GLY A 101 -22.97 -24.81 89.26
CA GLY A 101 -23.22 -23.49 88.70
C GLY A 101 -22.16 -23.06 87.69
N GLU A 102 -20.87 -23.18 88.03
CA GLU A 102 -19.76 -22.87 87.13
C GLU A 102 -19.70 -23.79 85.92
N GLU A 103 -20.00 -25.10 86.08
CA GLU A 103 -20.09 -26.05 84.97
C GLU A 103 -21.21 -25.67 84.00
N THR A 104 -22.37 -25.22 84.50
CA THR A 104 -23.45 -24.77 83.62
C THR A 104 -23.10 -23.48 82.87
N GLU A 105 -22.40 -22.53 83.49
CA GLU A 105 -21.92 -21.31 82.82
C GLU A 105 -20.81 -21.62 81.81
N ALA A 106 -19.87 -22.50 82.15
CA ALA A 106 -18.84 -22.98 81.23
C ALA A 106 -19.46 -23.64 79.99
N LYS A 107 -20.50 -24.45 80.19
CA LYS A 107 -21.24 -25.08 79.10
C LYS A 107 -21.95 -24.05 78.20
N LYS A 108 -22.60 -23.05 78.78
CA LYS A 108 -23.22 -21.94 78.01
C LYS A 108 -22.19 -21.15 77.21
N LEU A 109 -21.01 -20.91 77.78
CA LEU A 109 -19.91 -20.22 77.10
C LEU A 109 -19.33 -21.07 75.97
N GLN A 110 -19.21 -22.38 76.17
CA GLN A 110 -18.78 -23.32 75.13
C GLN A 110 -19.79 -23.37 73.97
N ASP A 111 -21.09 -23.45 74.27
CA ASP A 111 -22.15 -23.42 73.25
C ASP A 111 -22.12 -22.11 72.43
N LYS A 112 -21.87 -20.97 73.10
CA LYS A 112 -21.66 -19.69 72.43
C LYS A 112 -20.41 -19.69 71.56
N LEU A 113 -19.29 -20.20 72.06
CA LEU A 113 -18.04 -20.30 71.31
C LEU A 113 -18.24 -21.12 70.04
N ASP A 114 -18.85 -22.30 70.15
CA ASP A 114 -19.13 -23.20 69.05
C ASP A 114 -20.05 -22.53 68.01
N SER A 115 -21.09 -21.82 68.46
CA SER A 115 -22.00 -21.09 67.55
C SER A 115 -21.28 -19.97 66.79
N THR A 116 -20.41 -19.21 67.46
CA THR A 116 -19.64 -18.13 66.83
C THR A 116 -18.58 -18.66 65.88
N GLN A 117 -17.93 -19.78 66.21
CA GLN A 117 -16.99 -20.45 65.33
C GLN A 117 -17.65 -21.00 64.07
N ARG A 118 -18.85 -21.60 64.18
CA ARG A 118 -19.66 -21.99 63.01
C ARG A 118 -20.00 -20.79 62.14
N ARG A 119 -20.43 -19.67 62.73
CA ARG A 119 -20.72 -18.43 62.01
C ARG A 119 -19.50 -17.87 61.27
N ILE A 120 -18.33 -17.87 61.91
CA ILE A 120 -17.06 -17.45 61.30
C ILE A 120 -16.68 -18.38 60.15
N PHE A 121 -16.88 -19.69 60.31
CA PHE A 121 -16.61 -20.67 59.28
C PHE A 121 -17.52 -20.48 58.06
N GLU A 122 -18.83 -20.33 58.26
CA GLU A 122 -19.81 -20.05 57.20
C GLU A 122 -19.44 -18.78 56.42
N LEU A 123 -19.15 -17.67 57.10
CA LEU A 123 -18.75 -16.42 56.46
C LEU A 123 -17.43 -16.53 55.70
N ARG A 124 -16.47 -17.32 56.21
CA ARG A 124 -15.21 -17.58 55.50
C ARG A 124 -15.42 -18.47 54.27
N GLU A 125 -16.31 -19.44 54.35
CA GLU A 125 -16.65 -20.31 53.22
C GLU A 125 -17.39 -19.53 52.13
N GLU A 126 -18.32 -18.64 52.50
CA GLU A 126 -18.97 -17.72 51.58
C GLU A 126 -17.96 -16.76 50.93
N MET A 127 -17.10 -16.14 51.73
CA MET A 127 -16.02 -15.28 51.21
C MET A 127 -15.07 -16.05 50.27
N ALA A 128 -14.76 -17.31 50.59
CA ALA A 128 -13.93 -18.18 49.74
C ALA A 128 -14.64 -18.51 48.41
N LYS A 129 -15.94 -18.81 48.45
CA LYS A 129 -16.76 -19.04 47.24
C LYS A 129 -16.84 -17.79 46.36
N SER A 130 -16.83 -16.59 46.96
CA SER A 130 -16.81 -15.30 46.22
C SER A 130 -15.40 -14.81 45.83
N GLY A 131 -14.37 -15.66 45.92
CA GLY A 131 -13.01 -15.36 45.43
C GLY A 131 -12.02 -14.85 46.49
N GLY A 132 -12.39 -14.87 47.78
CA GLY A 132 -11.54 -14.47 48.89
C GLY A 132 -11.46 -12.96 49.10
N VAL A 133 -10.69 -12.55 50.11
CA VAL A 133 -10.60 -11.16 50.59
C VAL A 133 -10.09 -10.19 49.50
N ASN A 134 -9.24 -10.68 48.58
CA ASN A 134 -8.64 -9.86 47.54
C ASN A 134 -9.47 -9.77 46.24
N ALA A 135 -10.50 -10.60 46.06
CA ALA A 135 -11.29 -10.61 44.82
C ALA A 135 -11.96 -9.27 44.51
N ALA A 136 -12.46 -8.55 45.52
CA ALA A 136 -13.05 -7.23 45.33
C ALA A 136 -12.02 -6.21 44.82
N LEU A 137 -10.80 -6.27 45.34
CA LEU A 137 -9.71 -5.37 45.00
C LEU A 137 -9.15 -5.68 43.61
N ASP A 138 -9.04 -6.97 43.27
CA ASP A 138 -8.62 -7.41 41.95
C ASP A 138 -9.67 -7.14 40.87
N ASN A 139 -10.96 -7.27 41.19
CA ASN A 139 -12.06 -6.84 40.31
C ASN A 139 -12.03 -5.32 40.08
N SER A 140 -11.84 -4.52 41.13
CA SER A 140 -11.71 -3.05 41.00
C SER A 140 -10.51 -2.64 40.14
N LYS A 141 -9.36 -3.32 40.30
CA LYS A 141 -8.18 -3.13 39.45
C LYS A 141 -8.43 -3.57 38.00
N ALA A 142 -9.13 -4.67 37.78
CA ALA A 142 -9.49 -5.15 36.45
C ALA A 142 -10.41 -4.16 35.73
N ILE A 143 -11.44 -3.66 36.40
CA ILE A 143 -12.35 -2.63 35.88
C ILE A 143 -11.57 -1.34 35.57
N SER A 144 -10.68 -0.90 36.46
CA SER A 144 -9.86 0.30 36.23
C SER A 144 -8.93 0.15 35.03
N LYS A 145 -8.32 -1.02 34.84
CA LYS A 145 -7.53 -1.32 33.64
C LYS A 145 -8.40 -1.28 32.38
N GLN A 146 -9.61 -1.81 32.46
CA GLN A 146 -10.54 -1.84 31.33
C GLN A 146 -11.03 -0.44 30.94
N ILE A 147 -11.35 0.41 31.92
CA ILE A 147 -11.66 1.83 31.69
C ILE A 147 -10.51 2.51 30.96
N ARG A 148 -9.26 2.35 31.44
CA ARG A 148 -8.09 2.95 30.81
C ARG A 148 -7.87 2.47 29.37
N ILE A 149 -8.14 1.20 29.08
CA ILE A 149 -8.08 0.67 27.72
C ILE A 149 -9.14 1.31 26.83
N LEU A 150 -10.36 1.49 27.34
CA LEU A 150 -11.46 2.12 26.59
C LEU A 150 -11.20 3.61 26.34
N GLU A 151 -10.69 4.34 27.33
CA GLU A 151 -10.27 5.74 27.18
C GLU A 151 -9.19 5.86 26.09
N ASN A 152 -8.14 5.05 26.15
CA ASN A 152 -7.10 5.03 25.11
C ASN A 152 -7.66 4.69 23.71
N ARG A 153 -8.68 3.83 23.63
CA ARG A 153 -9.35 3.51 22.35
C ARG A 153 -10.20 4.69 21.87
N LEU A 154 -10.87 5.40 22.78
CA LEU A 154 -11.63 6.59 22.47
C LEU A 154 -10.72 7.72 21.98
N ASP A 155 -9.60 7.97 22.65
CA ASP A 155 -8.62 8.99 22.25
C ASP A 155 -8.05 8.71 20.85
N LYS A 156 -7.68 7.45 20.58
CA LYS A 156 -7.27 7.04 19.22
C LYS A 156 -8.39 7.22 18.20
N GLY A 157 -9.65 6.98 18.60
CA GLY A 157 -10.81 7.22 17.75
C GLY A 157 -11.00 8.71 17.43
N LEU A 158 -10.89 9.58 18.44
CA LEU A 158 -10.98 11.03 18.30
C LEU A 158 -9.84 11.61 17.46
N GLN A 159 -8.61 11.09 17.64
CA GLN A 159 -7.48 11.50 16.81
C GLN A 159 -7.75 11.18 15.34
N LYS A 160 -8.18 9.95 15.01
CA LYS A 160 -8.54 9.56 13.64
C LYS A 160 -9.69 10.39 13.07
N PHE A 161 -10.69 10.71 13.91
CA PHE A 161 -11.80 11.57 13.50
C PHE A 161 -11.33 12.98 13.14
N ASN A 162 -10.45 13.57 13.95
CA ASN A 162 -9.88 14.89 13.69
C ASN A 162 -8.96 14.88 12.45
N GLU A 163 -8.16 13.83 12.26
CA GLU A 163 -7.37 13.62 11.04
C GLU A 163 -8.29 13.55 9.80
N ALA A 164 -9.41 12.83 9.88
CA ALA A 164 -10.39 12.74 8.80
C ALA A 164 -11.09 14.09 8.53
N ILE A 165 -11.36 14.90 9.56
CA ILE A 165 -11.89 16.27 9.39
C ILE A 165 -10.86 17.15 8.68
N ALA A 166 -9.59 17.10 9.09
CA ALA A 166 -8.53 17.87 8.47
C ALA A 166 -8.37 17.49 6.98
N ALA A 167 -8.37 16.20 6.67
CA ALA A 167 -8.36 15.71 5.29
C ALA A 167 -9.59 16.16 4.49
N ASN A 168 -10.79 16.13 5.08
CA ASN A 168 -11.99 16.66 4.42
C ASN A 168 -11.91 18.17 4.16
N ARG A 169 -11.27 18.92 5.06
CA ARG A 169 -11.05 20.35 4.87
C ARG A 169 -10.12 20.62 3.69
N THR A 170 -8.98 19.93 3.62
CA THR A 170 -8.04 20.09 2.50
C THR A 170 -8.67 19.69 1.17
N LEU A 171 -9.44 18.60 1.14
CA LEU A 171 -10.19 18.18 -0.06
C LEU A 171 -11.21 19.24 -0.50
N ARG A 172 -11.92 19.89 0.43
CA ARG A 172 -12.85 20.99 0.11
C ARG A 172 -12.11 22.20 -0.48
N GLU A 173 -11.00 22.59 0.12
CA GLU A 173 -10.17 23.69 -0.38
C GLU A 173 -9.60 23.39 -1.79
N GLN A 174 -9.22 22.13 -2.03
CA GLN A 174 -8.84 21.66 -3.37
C GLN A 174 -10.01 21.77 -4.36
N ILE A 175 -11.20 21.25 -4.02
CA ILE A 175 -12.39 21.34 -4.89
C ILE A 175 -12.70 22.80 -5.25
N ASP A 176 -12.64 23.72 -4.30
CA ASP A 176 -12.91 25.14 -4.56
C ASP A 176 -11.84 25.80 -5.44
N THR A 177 -10.59 25.36 -5.32
CA THR A 177 -9.50 25.80 -6.20
C THR A 177 -9.71 25.30 -7.63
N LEU A 178 -10.02 24.01 -7.80
CA LEU A 178 -10.30 23.43 -9.12
C LEU A 178 -11.54 24.05 -9.78
N ARG A 179 -12.55 24.43 -9.00
CA ARG A 179 -13.71 25.16 -9.50
C ARG A 179 -13.35 26.54 -10.03
N ARG A 180 -12.49 27.29 -9.33
CA ARG A 180 -12.00 28.60 -9.80
C ARG A 180 -11.19 28.46 -11.07
N GLU A 181 -10.29 27.49 -11.12
CA GLU A 181 -9.49 27.20 -12.31
C GLU A 181 -10.38 26.86 -13.51
N ARG A 182 -11.38 25.99 -13.32
CA ARG A 182 -12.34 25.66 -14.39
C ARG A 182 -13.03 26.89 -14.97
N VAL A 183 -13.46 27.83 -14.14
CA VAL A 183 -14.09 29.07 -14.63
C VAL A 183 -13.13 29.87 -15.50
N VAL A 184 -11.85 29.99 -15.11
CA VAL A 184 -10.82 30.66 -15.91
C VAL A 184 -10.60 29.93 -17.24
N PHE A 185 -10.56 28.59 -17.23
CA PHE A 185 -10.43 27.80 -18.45
C PHE A 185 -11.64 27.95 -19.38
N ASP A 186 -12.86 27.92 -18.85
CA ASP A 186 -14.09 28.10 -19.64
C ASP A 186 -14.10 29.50 -20.31
N ASP A 187 -13.60 30.53 -19.62
CA ASP A 187 -13.47 31.87 -20.18
C ASP A 187 -12.42 31.94 -21.31
N ILE A 188 -11.26 31.29 -21.13
CA ILE A 188 -10.22 31.20 -22.17
C ILE A 188 -10.74 30.42 -23.38
N TYR A 189 -11.40 29.28 -23.15
CA TYR A 189 -11.96 28.45 -24.20
C TYR A 189 -12.97 29.24 -25.03
N ARG A 190 -13.86 30.00 -24.37
CA ARG A 190 -14.83 30.86 -25.07
C ARG A 190 -14.15 31.96 -25.90
N LYS A 191 -13.04 32.53 -25.43
CA LYS A 191 -12.24 33.50 -26.22
C LYS A 191 -11.63 32.84 -27.45
N LEU A 192 -11.00 31.68 -27.29
CA LEU A 192 -10.42 30.91 -28.40
C LEU A 192 -11.47 30.49 -29.43
N GLU A 193 -12.66 30.09 -28.97
CA GLU A 193 -13.77 29.74 -29.85
C GLU A 193 -14.24 30.95 -30.69
N ASN A 194 -14.34 32.13 -30.07
CA ASN A 194 -14.68 33.37 -30.77
C ASN A 194 -13.59 33.75 -31.79
N GLU A 195 -12.31 33.63 -31.44
CA GLU A 195 -11.19 33.88 -32.36
C GLU A 195 -11.20 32.90 -33.54
N LEU A 196 -11.49 31.63 -33.27
CA LEU A 196 -11.61 30.62 -34.32
C LEU A 196 -12.77 30.93 -35.27
N GLN A 197 -13.93 31.36 -34.75
CA GLN A 197 -15.06 31.80 -35.57
C GLN A 197 -14.70 33.02 -36.43
N GLN A 198 -13.98 33.99 -35.85
CA GLN A 198 -13.52 35.17 -36.57
C GLN A 198 -12.56 34.78 -37.71
N LYS A 199 -11.60 33.88 -37.46
CA LYS A 199 -10.67 33.39 -38.48
C LYS A 199 -11.35 32.60 -39.59
N LYS A 200 -12.37 31.80 -39.26
CA LYS A 200 -13.20 31.12 -40.27
C LYS A 200 -13.93 32.13 -41.17
N LYS A 201 -14.42 33.23 -40.60
CA LYS A 201 -15.07 34.30 -41.37
C LYS A 201 -14.09 35.04 -42.28
N GLU A 202 -12.88 35.33 -41.78
CA GLU A 202 -11.80 35.92 -42.59
C GLU A 202 -11.42 35.01 -43.76
N MET A 203 -11.25 33.71 -43.49
CA MET A 203 -10.97 32.71 -44.52
C MET A 203 -12.07 32.64 -45.58
N ALA A 204 -13.35 32.65 -45.18
CA ALA A 204 -14.47 32.67 -46.10
C ALA A 204 -14.46 33.91 -47.01
N ASN A 205 -14.16 35.09 -46.46
CA ASN A 205 -14.05 36.34 -47.23
C ASN A 205 -12.90 36.28 -48.25
N ILE A 206 -11.74 35.74 -47.86
CA ILE A 206 -10.60 35.57 -48.78
C ILE A 206 -10.97 34.62 -49.93
N ILE A 207 -11.69 33.53 -49.66
CA ILE A 207 -12.16 32.59 -50.68
C ILE A 207 -13.14 33.29 -51.64
N GLU A 208 -14.05 34.10 -51.13
CA GLU A 208 -15.00 34.87 -51.95
C GLU A 208 -14.28 35.87 -52.86
N GLN A 209 -13.29 36.60 -52.33
CA GLN A 209 -12.46 37.51 -53.12
C GLN A 209 -11.64 36.78 -54.19
N ALA A 210 -11.07 35.62 -53.85
CA ALA A 210 -10.33 34.80 -54.79
C ALA A 210 -11.24 34.30 -55.93
N ASN A 211 -12.44 33.82 -55.62
CA ASN A 211 -13.41 33.38 -56.62
C ASN A 211 -13.82 34.53 -57.56
N ALA A 212 -14.10 35.72 -57.02
CA ALA A 212 -14.41 36.90 -57.83
C ALA A 212 -13.24 37.27 -58.76
N ALA A 213 -12.00 37.18 -58.29
CA ALA A 213 -10.81 37.41 -59.11
C ALA A 213 -10.66 36.35 -60.22
N TYR A 214 -10.95 35.08 -59.94
CA TYR A 214 -10.96 34.02 -60.95
C TYR A 214 -12.03 34.25 -62.01
N GLU A 215 -13.26 34.60 -61.62
CA GLU A 215 -14.34 34.91 -62.57
C GLU A 215 -13.99 36.10 -63.46
N ALA A 216 -13.41 37.17 -62.89
CA ALA A 216 -12.97 38.33 -63.65
C ALA A 216 -11.88 37.98 -64.67
N ARG A 217 -10.89 37.16 -64.25
CA ARG A 217 -9.82 36.67 -65.13
C ARG A 217 -10.38 35.84 -66.27
N ASP A 218 -11.26 34.90 -65.97
CA ASP A 218 -11.82 33.97 -66.95
C ASP A 218 -12.72 34.73 -67.96
N SER A 219 -13.47 35.73 -67.50
CA SER A 219 -14.22 36.65 -68.38
C SER A 219 -13.30 37.45 -69.31
N ALA A 220 -12.20 38.00 -68.79
CA ALA A 220 -11.22 38.72 -69.59
C ALA A 220 -10.55 37.81 -70.64
N GLN A 221 -10.20 36.58 -70.26
CA GLN A 221 -9.65 35.58 -71.19
C GLN A 221 -10.64 35.21 -72.30
N ALA A 222 -11.93 35.06 -71.97
CA ALA A 222 -12.97 34.81 -72.97
C ALA A 222 -13.13 35.98 -73.95
N GLN A 223 -13.12 37.23 -73.45
CA GLN A 223 -13.16 38.42 -74.30
C GLN A 223 -11.92 38.51 -75.22
N MET A 224 -10.72 38.27 -74.67
CA MET A 224 -9.49 38.24 -75.45
C MET A 224 -9.54 37.18 -76.54
N ALA A 225 -10.04 35.98 -76.24
CA ALA A 225 -10.20 34.91 -77.23
C ALA A 225 -11.18 35.32 -78.34
N SER A 226 -12.30 35.95 -78.00
CA SER A 226 -13.28 36.42 -78.98
C SER A 226 -12.72 37.53 -79.88
N LEU A 227 -12.00 38.51 -79.31
CA LEU A 227 -11.37 39.59 -80.07
C LEU A 227 -10.28 39.03 -81.00
N LYS A 228 -9.48 38.08 -80.52
CA LYS A 228 -8.49 37.40 -81.34
C LYS A 228 -9.13 36.67 -82.51
N GLN A 229 -10.21 35.93 -82.27
CA GLN A 229 -10.94 35.24 -83.33
C GLN A 229 -11.54 36.23 -84.36
N GLN A 230 -12.03 37.39 -83.91
CA GLN A 230 -12.53 38.42 -84.81
C GLN A 230 -11.39 39.01 -85.66
N ALA A 231 -10.27 39.37 -85.04
CA ALA A 231 -9.08 39.85 -85.74
C ALA A 231 -8.57 38.84 -86.78
N ASP A 232 -8.53 37.55 -86.43
CA ASP A 232 -8.13 36.48 -87.36
C ASP A 232 -9.09 36.36 -88.55
N LYS A 233 -10.40 36.55 -88.35
CA LYS A 233 -11.40 36.57 -89.43
C LYS A 233 -11.22 37.79 -90.34
N GLU A 234 -11.08 38.98 -89.77
CA GLU A 234 -10.88 40.21 -90.52
C GLU A 234 -9.57 40.14 -91.34
N HIS A 235 -8.50 39.61 -90.75
CA HIS A 235 -7.25 39.33 -91.48
C HIS A 235 -7.46 38.34 -92.63
N ALA A 236 -8.20 37.26 -92.41
CA ALA A 236 -8.47 36.28 -93.45
C ALA A 236 -9.36 36.84 -94.59
N GLU A 237 -10.31 37.73 -94.27
CA GLU A 237 -11.13 38.45 -95.26
C GLU A 237 -10.29 39.43 -96.06
N PHE A 238 -9.46 40.23 -95.38
CA PHE A 238 -8.52 41.14 -96.02
C PHE A 238 -7.57 40.40 -96.98
N GLU A 239 -7.04 39.24 -96.58
CA GLU A 239 -6.20 38.42 -97.47
C GLU A 239 -6.96 37.91 -98.71
N LYS A 240 -8.24 37.59 -98.58
CA LYS A 240 -9.07 37.17 -99.72
C LYS A 240 -9.28 38.34 -100.69
N GLU A 241 -9.69 39.50 -100.18
CA GLU A 241 -9.87 40.71 -100.98
C GLU A 241 -8.57 41.11 -101.67
N TRP A 242 -7.46 41.09 -100.95
CA TRP A 242 -6.13 41.34 -101.49
C TRP A 242 -5.78 40.40 -102.63
N ARG A 243 -6.10 39.10 -102.48
CA ARG A 243 -5.88 38.08 -103.52
C ARG A 243 -6.77 38.29 -104.73
N GLU A 244 -8.03 38.70 -104.54
CA GLU A 244 -8.97 39.01 -105.62
C GLU A 244 -8.57 40.26 -106.39
N LEU A 245 -8.21 41.34 -105.70
CA LEU A 245 -7.64 42.55 -106.29
C LEU A 245 -6.34 42.23 -107.04
N GLY A 246 -5.48 41.40 -106.47
CA GLY A 246 -4.27 40.90 -107.12
C GLY A 246 -4.58 40.18 -108.44
N ARG A 247 -5.58 39.29 -108.46
CA ARG A 247 -6.05 38.61 -109.68
C ARG A 247 -6.64 39.57 -110.70
N LEU A 248 -7.42 40.57 -110.28
CA LEU A 248 -7.98 41.59 -111.17
C LEU A 248 -6.88 42.41 -111.84
N ILE A 249 -5.87 42.84 -111.08
CA ILE A 249 -4.71 43.56 -111.61
C ILE A 249 -3.92 42.68 -112.58
N GLU A 250 -3.74 41.39 -112.26
CA GLU A 250 -3.04 40.45 -113.13
C GLU A 250 -3.82 40.20 -114.44
N ASN A 251 -5.14 40.07 -114.36
CA ASN A 251 -6.01 39.98 -115.53
C ASN A 251 -5.99 41.27 -116.37
N ASP A 252 -6.03 42.45 -115.75
CA ASP A 252 -5.91 43.74 -116.45
C ASP A 252 -4.53 43.91 -117.10
N LYS A 253 -3.45 43.52 -116.42
CA LYS A 253 -2.11 43.48 -117.01
C LYS A 253 -2.06 42.53 -118.19
N ARG A 254 -2.62 41.32 -118.07
CA ARG A 254 -2.67 40.33 -119.15
C ARG A 254 -3.51 40.81 -120.32
N MET A 255 -4.62 41.51 -120.07
CA MET A 255 -5.45 42.14 -121.10
C MET A 255 -4.72 43.30 -121.79
N LYS A 256 -4.06 44.18 -121.04
CA LYS A 256 -3.22 45.26 -121.57
C LYS A 256 -2.04 44.73 -122.36
N GLU A 257 -1.43 43.65 -121.92
CA GLU A 257 -0.35 42.96 -122.62
C GLU A 257 -0.85 42.26 -123.87
N PHE A 258 -2.02 41.63 -123.83
CA PHE A 258 -2.71 41.10 -125.02
C PHE A 258 -3.07 42.20 -126.01
N MET A 259 -3.61 43.33 -125.56
CA MET A 259 -3.89 44.51 -126.39
C MET A 259 -2.61 45.13 -126.96
N ARG A 260 -1.53 45.22 -126.17
CA ARG A 260 -0.20 45.61 -126.67
C ARG A 260 0.31 44.63 -127.72
N THR A 261 0.10 43.33 -127.55
CA THR A 261 0.54 42.30 -128.50
C THR A 261 -0.30 42.34 -129.77
N LYS A 262 -1.61 42.64 -129.68
CA LYS A 262 -2.52 42.81 -130.82
C LYS A 262 -2.27 44.11 -131.59
N VAL A 263 -1.92 45.20 -130.90
CA VAL A 263 -1.43 46.45 -131.51
C VAL A 263 -0.04 46.25 -132.12
N ARG A 264 0.81 45.43 -131.50
CA ARG A 264 2.12 45.01 -132.06
C ARG A 264 2.00 44.03 -133.23
N GLY A 265 0.83 43.44 -133.45
CA GLY A 265 0.51 42.64 -134.64
C GLY A 265 0.15 43.47 -135.88
N ASN A 266 0.11 44.81 -135.78
CA ASN A 266 -0.23 45.67 -136.92
C ASN A 266 0.69 46.88 -137.12
N GLN A 267 1.91 46.83 -136.58
CA GLN A 267 3.00 47.75 -136.93
C GLN A 267 4.34 47.14 -136.48
N GLU A 268 5.07 46.58 -137.45
CA GLU A 268 6.52 46.42 -137.34
C GLU A 268 7.18 47.79 -137.53
N GLY A 269 8.17 48.11 -136.71
CA GLY A 269 9.03 49.29 -136.90
C GLY A 269 9.33 50.05 -135.61
N GLU A 270 10.56 49.89 -135.12
CA GLU A 270 11.10 50.36 -133.85
C GLU A 270 11.10 51.89 -133.64
N SER A 271 10.89 52.32 -132.38
CA SER A 271 11.90 53.11 -131.67
C SER A 271 11.72 53.09 -130.15
N LYS A 272 12.86 52.88 -129.50
CA LYS A 272 13.11 52.82 -128.06
C LYS A 272 13.27 54.27 -127.54
N ASP A 273 12.65 54.59 -126.40
CA ASP A 273 13.16 55.50 -125.33
C ASP A 273 12.12 56.26 -124.47
N GLU A 274 11.01 55.63 -124.04
CA GLU A 274 10.17 56.23 -122.98
C GLU A 274 9.91 55.36 -121.73
N ASP A 275 10.40 54.12 -121.68
CA ASP A 275 10.02 53.16 -120.63
C ASP A 275 10.96 53.10 -119.40
N LYS A 276 11.95 53.99 -119.32
CA LYS A 276 12.90 54.05 -118.18
C LYS A 276 12.51 55.04 -117.08
N HIS A 277 11.66 56.04 -117.34
CA HIS A 277 11.23 57.00 -116.31
C HIS A 277 10.03 56.50 -115.49
N LYS A 278 9.06 55.80 -116.09
CA LYS A 278 7.89 55.27 -115.35
C LYS A 278 8.21 54.10 -114.42
N LYS A 279 9.17 53.23 -114.77
CA LYS A 279 9.61 52.11 -113.90
C LYS A 279 10.41 52.56 -112.68
N LYS A 280 11.06 53.73 -112.72
CA LYS A 280 11.75 54.30 -111.54
C LYS A 280 10.77 54.98 -110.57
N ILE A 281 9.75 55.67 -111.10
CA ILE A 281 8.72 56.34 -110.30
C ILE A 281 7.84 55.32 -109.55
N THR A 282 7.43 54.23 -110.21
CA THR A 282 6.61 53.20 -109.57
C THR A 282 7.36 52.37 -108.53
N LYS A 283 8.66 52.16 -108.70
CA LYS A 283 9.53 51.49 -107.71
C LYS A 283 9.76 52.38 -106.48
N HIS A 284 9.98 53.68 -106.66
CA HIS A 284 10.10 54.63 -105.55
C HIS A 284 8.78 54.79 -104.76
N THR A 285 7.61 54.82 -105.40
CA THR A 285 6.32 54.84 -104.68
C THR A 285 6.05 53.55 -103.92
N TRP A 286 6.47 52.39 -104.42
CA TRP A 286 6.30 51.11 -103.72
C TRP A 286 7.18 50.99 -102.47
N ASP A 287 8.43 51.44 -102.55
CA ASP A 287 9.32 51.49 -101.38
C ASP A 287 8.86 52.56 -100.36
N THR A 288 8.27 53.67 -100.83
CA THR A 288 7.72 54.72 -99.94
C THR A 288 6.46 54.25 -99.21
N THR A 289 5.54 53.54 -99.88
CA THR A 289 4.33 52.99 -99.24
C THR A 289 4.64 51.82 -98.32
N LYS A 290 5.62 50.97 -98.68
CA LYS A 290 6.07 49.89 -97.80
C LYS A 290 6.69 50.46 -96.52
N SER A 291 7.57 51.47 -96.64
CA SER A 291 8.13 52.18 -95.49
C SER A 291 7.07 52.94 -94.67
N LEU A 292 6.04 53.49 -95.30
CA LEU A 292 4.94 54.17 -94.60
C LEU A 292 4.11 53.18 -93.77
N VAL A 293 3.77 52.01 -94.31
CA VAL A 293 3.01 50.96 -93.59
C VAL A 293 3.82 50.36 -92.43
N THR A 294 5.14 50.16 -92.59
CA THR A 294 5.98 49.75 -91.45
C THR A 294 6.11 50.86 -90.40
N MET A 295 6.08 52.13 -90.79
CA MET A 295 6.11 53.26 -89.86
C MET A 295 4.79 53.39 -89.08
N THR A 296 3.63 53.20 -89.72
CA THR A 296 2.33 53.23 -89.02
C THR A 296 2.16 52.06 -88.07
N SER A 297 2.53 50.83 -88.48
CA SER A 297 2.47 49.65 -87.59
C SER A 297 3.43 49.76 -86.40
N ASN A 298 4.57 50.41 -86.58
CA ASN A 298 5.49 50.68 -85.47
C ASN A 298 4.98 51.82 -84.58
N GLN A 299 4.32 52.85 -85.14
CA GLN A 299 3.66 53.90 -84.34
C GLN A 299 2.53 53.36 -83.48
N ASP A 300 1.71 52.42 -83.97
CA ASP A 300 0.65 51.81 -83.19
C ASP A 300 1.18 50.93 -82.04
N LYS A 301 2.33 50.27 -82.26
CA LYS A 301 3.03 49.51 -81.20
C LYS A 301 3.67 50.45 -80.18
N VAL A 302 4.28 51.54 -80.62
CA VAL A 302 4.84 52.56 -79.72
C VAL A 302 3.72 53.19 -78.88
N ALA A 303 2.57 53.50 -79.49
CA ALA A 303 1.41 54.02 -78.76
C ALA A 303 0.85 53.02 -77.74
N SER A 304 0.77 51.73 -78.06
CA SER A 304 0.31 50.72 -77.09
C SER A 304 1.31 50.50 -75.95
N TYR A 305 2.62 50.57 -76.23
CA TYR A 305 3.65 50.53 -75.20
C TYR A 305 3.67 51.79 -74.33
N GLU A 306 3.43 52.97 -74.90
CA GLU A 306 3.27 54.23 -74.15
C GLU A 306 2.04 54.20 -73.24
N GLU A 307 0.92 53.62 -73.70
CA GLU A 307 -0.30 53.49 -72.89
C GLU A 307 -0.14 52.44 -71.76
N ALA A 308 0.54 51.32 -72.03
CA ALA A 308 0.89 50.34 -71.00
C ALA A 308 1.89 50.92 -69.99
N PHE A 309 2.86 51.70 -70.46
CA PHE A 309 3.84 52.38 -69.61
C PHE A 309 3.19 53.43 -68.72
N ALA A 310 2.27 54.25 -69.24
CA ALA A 310 1.52 55.21 -68.45
C ALA A 310 0.69 54.54 -67.34
N ARG A 311 0.12 53.36 -67.60
CA ARG A 311 -0.58 52.56 -66.59
C ARG A 311 0.36 52.03 -65.50
N ILE A 312 1.54 51.55 -65.88
CA ILE A 312 2.53 51.05 -64.92
C ILE A 312 3.14 52.19 -64.10
N GLN A 313 3.46 53.33 -64.73
CA GLN A 313 3.95 54.54 -64.07
C GLN A 313 2.94 55.08 -63.04
N ALA A 314 1.64 55.06 -63.37
CA ALA A 314 0.57 55.43 -62.46
C ALA A 314 0.44 54.48 -61.26
N ALA A 315 0.77 53.20 -61.42
CA ALA A 315 0.68 52.19 -60.37
C ALA A 315 1.94 52.12 -59.49
N THR A 316 3.14 52.35 -60.04
CA THR A 316 4.42 52.16 -59.33
C THR A 316 5.06 53.48 -58.88
N GLY A 317 4.71 54.62 -59.48
CA GLY A 317 5.26 55.94 -59.14
C GLY A 317 6.71 56.18 -59.58
N ILE A 318 7.34 55.23 -60.29
CA ILE A 318 8.72 55.34 -60.78
C ILE A 318 8.71 56.13 -62.08
N CYS A 319 9.46 57.23 -62.12
CA CYS A 319 9.42 58.19 -63.23
C CYS A 319 10.46 57.91 -64.33
N ASP A 320 11.45 57.06 -64.03
CA ASP A 320 12.58 56.77 -64.92
C ASP A 320 12.40 55.41 -65.60
N ILE A 321 12.46 55.40 -66.95
CA ILE A 321 12.16 54.24 -67.80
C ILE A 321 13.19 53.13 -67.58
N ASP A 322 14.47 53.50 -67.49
CA ASP A 322 15.56 52.53 -67.38
C ASP A 322 15.52 51.79 -66.03
N GLN A 323 15.12 52.47 -64.94
CA GLN A 323 14.93 51.83 -63.64
C GLN A 323 13.73 50.88 -63.61
N LEU A 324 12.64 51.21 -64.30
CA LEU A 324 11.47 50.33 -64.36
C LEU A 324 11.77 49.05 -65.13
N VAL A 325 12.46 49.17 -66.27
CA VAL A 325 12.89 48.02 -67.08
C VAL A 325 13.86 47.16 -66.29
N GLN A 326 14.83 47.76 -65.59
CA GLN A 326 15.77 46.99 -64.78
C GLN A 326 15.07 46.27 -63.62
N ASN A 327 14.17 46.93 -62.90
CA ASN A 327 13.40 46.29 -61.84
C ASN A 327 12.48 45.17 -62.37
N PHE A 328 11.97 45.31 -63.59
CA PHE A 328 11.16 44.27 -64.22
C PHE A 328 12.00 43.07 -64.62
N ILE A 329 13.19 43.29 -65.19
CA ILE A 329 14.15 42.22 -65.51
C ILE A 329 14.58 41.50 -64.22
N ASP A 330 14.90 42.25 -63.16
CA ASP A 330 15.29 41.67 -61.87
C ASP A 330 14.11 40.89 -61.22
N ALA A 331 12.88 41.37 -61.38
CA ALA A 331 11.67 40.67 -60.93
C ALA A 331 11.36 39.41 -61.77
N GLU A 332 11.62 39.46 -63.06
CA GLU A 332 11.47 38.32 -63.97
C GLU A 332 12.53 37.25 -63.69
N ASP A 333 13.78 37.66 -63.47
CA ASP A 333 14.89 36.76 -63.11
C ASP A 333 14.67 36.10 -61.73
N THR A 334 14.15 36.85 -60.75
CA THR A 334 13.80 36.29 -59.45
C THR A 334 12.60 35.34 -59.53
N ASN A 335 11.56 35.70 -60.29
CA ASN A 335 10.42 34.81 -60.54
C ASN A 335 10.84 33.55 -61.29
N PHE A 336 11.73 33.66 -62.28
CA PHE A 336 12.26 32.52 -63.02
C PHE A 336 13.10 31.62 -62.11
N SER A 337 13.90 32.21 -61.22
CA SER A 337 14.67 31.47 -60.20
C SER A 337 13.76 30.75 -59.21
N LEU A 338 12.70 31.40 -58.75
CA LEU A 338 11.68 30.80 -57.86
C LEU A 338 10.89 29.70 -58.56
N PHE A 339 10.55 29.88 -59.84
CA PHE A 339 9.88 28.86 -60.63
C PHE A 339 10.77 27.62 -60.81
N LYS A 340 12.06 27.82 -61.09
CA LYS A 340 13.03 26.73 -61.15
C LYS A 340 13.15 26.01 -59.81
N TYR A 341 13.25 26.75 -58.71
CA TYR A 341 13.31 26.18 -57.36
C TYR A 341 12.03 25.41 -56.98
N ASN A 342 10.86 25.91 -57.36
CA ASN A 342 9.59 25.23 -57.12
C ASN A 342 9.49 23.92 -57.93
N ASN A 343 9.98 23.91 -59.17
CA ASN A 343 10.08 22.68 -59.96
C ASN A 343 11.09 21.69 -59.36
N GLU A 344 12.23 22.17 -58.85
CA GLU A 344 13.21 21.33 -58.15
C GLU A 344 12.63 20.72 -56.86
N LEU A 345 11.94 21.51 -56.04
CA LEU A 345 11.23 21.04 -54.85
C LEU A 345 10.13 20.05 -55.20
N SER A 346 9.36 20.30 -56.27
CA SER A 346 8.30 19.39 -56.71
C SER A 346 8.89 18.03 -57.15
N ALA A 347 10.02 18.04 -57.86
CA ALA A 347 10.74 16.82 -58.22
C ALA A 347 11.35 16.11 -57.00
N GLU A 348 11.80 16.85 -55.98
CA GLU A 348 12.31 16.29 -54.74
C GLU A 348 11.19 15.65 -53.90
N ILE A 349 10.01 16.26 -53.87
CA ILE A 349 8.80 15.69 -53.24
C ILE A 349 8.43 14.37 -53.91
N GLU A 350 8.35 14.31 -55.25
CA GLU A 350 8.05 13.07 -55.97
C GLU A 350 9.09 11.97 -55.66
N LYS A 351 10.37 12.33 -55.57
CA LYS A 351 11.45 11.39 -55.23
C LYS A 351 11.33 10.87 -53.79
N LEU A 352 11.01 11.75 -52.84
CA LEU A 352 10.82 11.37 -51.43
C LEU A 352 9.57 10.51 -51.27
N GLU A 353 8.48 10.79 -51.99
CA GLU A 353 7.28 9.96 -52.00
C GLU A 353 7.57 8.55 -52.54
N GLN A 354 8.40 8.45 -53.58
CA GLN A 354 8.86 7.16 -54.10
C GLN A 354 9.71 6.40 -53.07
N GLN A 355 10.64 7.06 -52.38
CA GLN A 355 11.44 6.45 -51.31
C GLN A 355 10.57 5.97 -50.13
N ILE A 356 9.55 6.75 -49.75
CA ILE A 356 8.59 6.35 -48.71
C ILE A 356 7.80 5.11 -49.16
N ALA A 357 7.43 5.00 -50.45
CA ALA A 357 6.76 3.82 -50.97
C ALA A 357 7.67 2.58 -50.94
N GLU A 358 8.93 2.71 -51.36
CA GLU A 358 9.93 1.64 -51.30
C GLU A 358 10.19 1.18 -49.87
N TYR A 359 10.40 2.10 -48.92
CA TYR A 359 10.57 1.76 -47.51
C TYR A 359 9.32 1.12 -46.89
N LYS A 360 8.12 1.48 -47.35
CA LYS A 360 6.88 0.81 -46.91
C LYS A 360 6.81 -0.63 -47.43
N GLU A 361 7.20 -0.89 -48.67
CA GLU A 361 7.28 -2.26 -49.20
C GLU A 361 8.36 -3.09 -48.49
N GLU A 362 9.51 -2.49 -48.20
CA GLU A 362 10.58 -3.13 -47.45
C GLU A 362 10.14 -3.42 -46.01
N TYR A 363 9.42 -2.50 -45.37
CA TYR A 363 8.82 -2.69 -44.04
C TYR A 363 7.80 -3.83 -44.04
N ILE A 364 6.93 -3.93 -45.05
CA ILE A 364 5.97 -5.03 -45.17
C ILE A 364 6.70 -6.37 -45.34
N THR A 365 7.78 -6.38 -46.13
CA THR A 365 8.58 -7.58 -46.37
C THR A 365 9.35 -8.02 -45.12
N LEU A 366 9.91 -7.08 -44.36
CA LEU A 366 10.59 -7.33 -43.08
C LEU A 366 9.59 -7.70 -41.97
N SER A 367 8.41 -7.10 -41.95
CA SER A 367 7.31 -7.42 -41.04
C SER A 367 6.80 -8.85 -41.27
N GLY A 368 6.65 -9.27 -42.54
CA GLY A 368 6.32 -10.65 -42.90
C GLY A 368 7.41 -11.65 -42.51
N GLN A 369 8.67 -11.23 -42.41
CA GLN A 369 9.77 -12.04 -41.87
C GLN A 369 9.86 -12.01 -40.33
N SER A 370 9.37 -10.97 -39.67
CA SER A 370 9.30 -10.87 -38.21
C SER A 370 8.32 -11.87 -37.59
N SER A 371 7.25 -12.23 -38.31
CA SER A 371 6.31 -13.31 -37.92
C SER A 371 6.96 -14.71 -37.87
N ARG A 372 8.15 -14.89 -38.46
CA ARG A 372 8.96 -16.13 -38.31
C ARG A 372 10.06 -16.01 -37.25
N LYS A 373 10.34 -14.82 -36.72
CA LYS A 373 11.38 -14.59 -35.70
C LYS A 373 10.83 -14.59 -34.26
N GLU A 374 9.53 -14.42 -34.06
CA GLU A 374 8.89 -14.54 -32.74
C GLU A 374 9.04 -15.95 -32.12
N ASP A 375 9.27 -16.99 -32.93
CA ASP A 375 9.58 -18.33 -32.43
C ASP A 375 11.06 -18.53 -32.08
N THR A 376 11.96 -17.66 -32.53
CA THR A 376 13.41 -17.73 -32.21
C THR A 376 13.82 -16.93 -30.98
N GLU A 377 13.03 -15.96 -30.53
CA GLU A 377 13.32 -15.18 -29.30
C GLU A 377 12.99 -15.96 -28.01
N LYS A 378 12.14 -17.00 -28.09
CA LYS A 378 11.88 -17.92 -26.98
C LYS A 378 13.08 -18.81 -26.63
N ASP A 379 14.04 -18.98 -27.54
CA ASP A 379 15.21 -19.83 -27.35
C ASP A 379 16.45 -19.11 -26.77
N ALA A 380 16.50 -17.76 -26.81
CA ALA A 380 17.60 -16.99 -26.22
C ALA A 380 17.58 -17.02 -24.67
N CYS A 381 16.40 -17.21 -24.06
CA CYS A 381 16.22 -17.20 -22.61
C CYS A 381 16.90 -18.39 -21.89
N ARG A 382 17.22 -19.48 -22.61
CA ARG A 382 17.84 -20.69 -22.03
C ARG A 382 19.36 -20.61 -21.79
N ARG A 383 20.03 -19.51 -22.17
CA ARG A 383 21.49 -19.36 -22.04
C ARG A 383 21.93 -18.25 -21.06
N SER A 384 21.02 -17.65 -20.31
CA SER A 384 21.36 -16.59 -19.35
C SER A 384 21.76 -17.17 -17.98
N CYS A 385 22.68 -16.49 -17.28
CA CYS A 385 23.06 -16.84 -15.91
C CYS A 385 21.92 -16.64 -14.88
N PHE A 386 20.79 -16.03 -15.28
CA PHE A 386 19.63 -15.75 -14.44
C PHE A 386 18.32 -16.03 -15.19
N PRO A 387 17.62 -17.15 -14.91
CA PRO A 387 16.35 -17.47 -15.55
C PRO A 387 15.36 -16.31 -15.39
N SER A 388 14.78 -15.86 -16.50
CA SER A 388 13.84 -14.73 -16.49
C SER A 388 12.54 -15.12 -17.17
N CYS A 389 11.41 -14.63 -16.66
CA CYS A 389 10.12 -14.71 -17.36
C CYS A 389 9.56 -13.31 -17.54
N PHE A 390 8.81 -13.11 -18.62
CA PHE A 390 8.26 -11.80 -18.96
C PHE A 390 6.91 -11.92 -19.65
N VAL A 391 6.15 -10.83 -19.64
CA VAL A 391 4.91 -10.67 -20.38
C VAL A 391 4.73 -9.21 -20.77
N ILE A 392 4.18 -8.97 -21.96
CA ILE A 392 3.55 -7.70 -22.32
C ILE A 392 2.10 -8.04 -22.66
N ASP A 393 1.17 -7.63 -21.79
CA ASP A 393 -0.26 -7.72 -22.04
C ASP A 393 -0.74 -6.36 -22.54
N HIS A 394 -0.89 -6.22 -23.85
CA HIS A 394 -1.26 -4.96 -24.48
C HIS A 394 -2.76 -4.64 -24.29
N SER A 395 -3.04 -3.40 -23.90
CA SER A 395 -4.33 -2.75 -24.10
C SER A 395 -4.50 -2.32 -25.57
N ALA A 396 -5.53 -1.52 -25.85
CA ALA A 396 -5.73 -0.92 -27.16
C ALA A 396 -4.61 0.07 -27.56
N LYS A 397 -3.85 0.62 -26.60
CA LYS A 397 -2.81 1.63 -26.86
C LYS A 397 -1.53 1.04 -27.47
N ARG A 398 -1.08 -0.13 -26.97
CA ARG A 398 0.10 -0.88 -27.45
C ARG A 398 1.42 -0.07 -27.38
N GLU A 399 1.60 0.67 -26.30
CA GLU A 399 2.71 1.62 -26.08
C GLU A 399 3.88 0.98 -25.33
N ASP A 400 3.63 0.06 -24.40
CA ASP A 400 4.66 -0.53 -23.53
C ASP A 400 5.68 -1.39 -24.27
N ARG A 401 6.94 -1.32 -23.84
CA ARG A 401 8.04 -2.17 -24.31
C ARG A 401 8.84 -2.70 -23.13
N LEU A 402 9.45 -3.87 -23.30
CA LEU A 402 10.43 -4.41 -22.35
C LEU A 402 11.64 -4.97 -23.08
N VAL A 403 12.74 -5.10 -22.36
CA VAL A 403 13.99 -5.66 -22.86
C VAL A 403 14.63 -6.55 -21.81
N ILE A 404 15.14 -7.69 -22.27
CA ILE A 404 16.09 -8.52 -21.51
C ILE A 404 17.32 -8.70 -22.40
N ASP A 405 18.46 -8.19 -21.98
CA ASP A 405 19.70 -8.29 -22.74
C ASP A 405 20.85 -8.80 -21.85
N THR A 406 21.84 -9.47 -22.44
CA THR A 406 22.93 -10.09 -21.69
C THR A 406 24.28 -9.83 -22.35
N LYS A 407 25.27 -9.38 -21.58
CA LYS A 407 26.65 -9.18 -22.06
C LYS A 407 27.67 -9.57 -20.99
N GLY A 408 28.59 -10.47 -21.34
CA GLY A 408 29.69 -10.84 -20.45
C GLY A 408 29.26 -11.51 -19.13
N GLY A 409 28.12 -12.20 -19.11
CA GLY A 409 27.55 -12.83 -17.92
C GLY A 409 26.67 -11.91 -17.07
N GLU A 410 26.66 -10.61 -17.37
CA GLU A 410 25.74 -9.65 -16.77
C GLU A 410 24.42 -9.61 -17.55
N VAL A 411 23.31 -9.31 -16.85
CA VAL A 411 21.95 -9.25 -17.40
C VAL A 411 21.36 -7.87 -17.14
N LEU A 412 20.64 -7.35 -18.13
CA LEU A 412 19.89 -6.11 -18.08
C LEU A 412 18.42 -6.39 -18.33
N TRP A 413 17.56 -5.96 -17.41
CA TRP A 413 16.11 -5.94 -17.54
C TRP A 413 15.64 -4.50 -17.61
N ALA A 414 14.86 -4.15 -18.62
CA ALA A 414 14.27 -2.82 -18.74
C ALA A 414 12.79 -2.88 -19.09
N VAL A 415 12.02 -1.96 -18.52
CA VAL A 415 10.62 -1.72 -18.88
C VAL A 415 10.46 -0.24 -19.22
N PHE A 416 9.75 -0.01 -20.33
CA PHE A 416 9.47 1.28 -20.92
C PHE A 416 7.95 1.37 -21.09
N ASP A 417 7.32 2.11 -20.20
CA ASP A 417 5.88 2.34 -20.23
C ASP A 417 5.65 3.60 -21.07
N GLY A 418 5.06 3.40 -22.25
CA GLY A 418 4.97 4.42 -23.28
C GLY A 418 3.66 5.18 -23.18
N HIS A 419 3.66 6.46 -23.51
CA HIS A 419 2.45 7.28 -23.48
C HIS A 419 2.39 8.32 -24.59
N ARG A 420 1.15 8.63 -25.00
CA ARG A 420 0.77 9.47 -26.15
C ARG A 420 1.10 8.83 -27.50
N TYR A 421 2.30 8.26 -27.64
CA TYR A 421 2.77 7.55 -28.82
C TYR A 421 3.80 6.46 -28.43
N PRO A 422 3.87 5.33 -29.18
CA PRO A 422 4.76 4.22 -28.88
C PRO A 422 6.22 4.42 -29.32
N GLU A 423 6.54 5.54 -29.99
CA GLU A 423 7.83 5.74 -30.68
C GLU A 423 9.02 5.80 -29.71
N VAL A 424 8.91 6.60 -28.65
CA VAL A 424 9.99 6.77 -27.65
C VAL A 424 10.28 5.47 -26.90
N ALA A 425 9.23 4.75 -26.46
CA ALA A 425 9.38 3.45 -25.80
C ALA A 425 10.03 2.41 -26.75
N GLY A 426 9.59 2.38 -28.01
CA GLY A 426 10.17 1.50 -29.04
C GLY A 426 11.62 1.83 -29.38
N HIS A 427 11.99 3.11 -29.39
CA HIS A 427 13.38 3.55 -29.55
C HIS A 427 14.25 3.12 -28.37
N ALA A 428 13.79 3.42 -27.15
CA ALA A 428 14.51 3.09 -25.93
C ALA A 428 14.76 1.58 -25.81
N SER A 429 13.78 0.74 -26.19
CA SER A 429 13.93 -0.72 -26.15
C SER A 429 15.00 -1.25 -27.12
N ARG A 430 15.25 -0.59 -28.25
CA ARG A 430 16.27 -1.02 -29.21
C ARG A 430 17.66 -0.49 -28.90
N VAL A 431 17.73 0.77 -28.46
CA VAL A 431 18.98 1.53 -28.40
C VAL A 431 19.62 1.46 -27.01
N LEU A 432 18.83 1.48 -25.94
CA LEU A 432 19.37 1.63 -24.58
C LEU A 432 20.35 0.52 -24.15
N PRO A 433 20.10 -0.79 -24.41
CA PRO A 433 21.05 -1.83 -24.02
C PRO A 433 22.42 -1.62 -24.66
N GLN A 434 22.44 -1.27 -25.95
CA GLN A 434 23.67 -1.00 -26.69
C GLN A 434 24.45 0.17 -26.08
N LEU A 435 23.73 1.24 -25.70
CA LEU A 435 24.34 2.40 -25.04
C LEU A 435 24.93 2.04 -23.69
N VAL A 436 24.21 1.30 -22.83
CA VAL A 436 24.70 0.87 -21.51
C VAL A 436 25.99 0.07 -21.67
N TRP A 437 25.98 -0.91 -22.57
CA TRP A 437 27.12 -1.80 -22.79
C TRP A 437 28.31 -1.17 -23.51
N ALA A 438 28.11 -0.03 -24.16
CA ALA A 438 29.15 0.75 -24.82
C ALA A 438 29.68 1.89 -23.96
N GLN A 439 29.08 2.17 -22.79
CA GLN A 439 29.54 3.24 -21.92
C GLN A 439 30.99 2.99 -21.46
N PRO A 440 31.91 3.96 -21.61
CA PRO A 440 33.29 3.83 -21.15
C PRO A 440 33.41 3.59 -19.64
N THR A 441 32.41 4.05 -18.88
CA THR A 441 32.33 3.85 -17.44
C THR A 441 31.87 2.44 -17.05
N TRP A 442 31.30 1.66 -17.96
CA TRP A 442 30.88 0.28 -17.70
C TRP A 442 32.07 -0.70 -17.78
N PRO A 443 32.24 -1.67 -16.85
CA PRO A 443 31.45 -1.93 -15.64
C PRO A 443 31.96 -1.19 -14.38
N SER A 444 32.97 -0.33 -14.49
CA SER A 444 33.67 0.27 -13.34
C SER A 444 32.83 1.23 -12.48
N LYS A 445 31.90 1.97 -13.10
CA LYS A 445 31.00 2.96 -12.48
C LYS A 445 29.60 2.79 -13.08
N PRO A 446 28.87 1.72 -12.71
CA PRO A 446 27.57 1.39 -13.28
C PRO A 446 26.54 2.49 -13.07
N GLU A 447 26.63 3.25 -11.97
CA GLU A 447 25.75 4.39 -11.68
C GLU A 447 25.85 5.50 -12.74
N LEU A 448 27.07 5.85 -13.15
CA LEU A 448 27.30 6.85 -14.19
C LEU A 448 26.95 6.29 -15.56
N ALA A 449 27.29 5.02 -15.82
CA ALA A 449 27.00 4.37 -17.08
C ALA A 449 25.48 4.33 -17.36
N LEU A 450 24.67 3.90 -16.40
CA LEU A 450 23.21 3.84 -16.57
C LEU A 450 22.60 5.23 -16.73
N SER A 451 23.06 6.22 -15.94
CA SER A 451 22.59 7.60 -16.04
C SER A 451 22.91 8.20 -17.41
N HIS A 452 24.16 8.08 -17.88
CA HIS A 452 24.58 8.61 -19.18
C HIS A 452 23.90 7.89 -20.33
N ALA A 453 23.71 6.57 -20.24
CA ALA A 453 23.03 5.80 -21.29
C ALA A 453 21.56 6.25 -21.46
N LEU A 454 20.83 6.48 -20.37
CA LEU A 454 19.46 7.00 -20.43
C LEU A 454 19.41 8.42 -21.01
N GLN A 455 20.31 9.30 -20.57
CA GLN A 455 20.39 10.67 -21.11
C GLN A 455 20.75 10.69 -22.60
N GLN A 456 21.69 9.85 -23.02
CA GLN A 456 22.07 9.70 -24.42
C GLN A 456 20.93 9.09 -25.25
N CYS A 457 20.20 8.13 -24.70
CA CYS A 457 19.00 7.58 -25.34
C CYS A 457 17.93 8.65 -25.57
N ASN A 458 17.69 9.50 -24.57
CA ASN A 458 16.76 10.63 -24.67
C ASN A 458 17.19 11.64 -25.74
N GLU A 459 18.49 11.96 -25.82
CA GLU A 459 18.99 12.91 -26.79
C GLU A 459 18.94 12.36 -28.24
N LEU A 460 19.19 11.06 -28.42
CA LEU A 460 18.98 10.41 -29.73
C LEU A 460 17.51 10.45 -30.14
N ALA A 461 16.57 10.23 -29.21
CA ALA A 461 15.14 10.38 -29.48
C ALA A 461 14.76 11.82 -29.90
N ARG A 462 15.43 12.83 -29.32
CA ARG A 462 15.26 14.24 -29.72
C ARG A 462 15.76 14.49 -31.14
N GLN A 463 16.94 13.97 -31.48
CA GLN A 463 17.54 14.12 -32.81
C GLN A 463 16.69 13.47 -33.90
N GLU A 464 16.10 12.31 -33.60
CA GLU A 464 15.15 11.62 -34.47
C GLU A 464 13.75 12.27 -34.48
N LYS A 465 13.51 13.29 -33.65
CA LYS A 465 12.24 14.01 -33.51
C LYS A 465 11.06 13.08 -33.20
N LEU A 466 11.31 12.07 -32.36
CA LEU A 466 10.29 11.09 -31.97
C LEU A 466 9.17 11.75 -31.15
N CYS A 467 7.95 11.32 -31.41
CA CYS A 467 6.76 11.82 -30.72
C CYS A 467 6.45 10.99 -29.46
N GLY A 468 5.81 11.64 -28.48
CA GLY A 468 5.35 10.99 -27.25
C GLY A 468 6.41 10.95 -26.16
N GLY A 469 6.25 10.00 -25.24
CA GLY A 469 7.18 9.81 -24.14
C GLY A 469 7.14 8.41 -23.60
N SER A 470 8.06 8.14 -22.68
CA SER A 470 8.13 6.86 -22.00
C SER A 470 8.72 7.04 -20.61
N THR A 471 8.26 6.23 -19.68
CA THR A 471 9.01 5.94 -18.46
C THR A 471 10.24 5.09 -18.84
N ALA A 472 11.21 5.00 -17.95
CA ALA A 472 12.28 4.03 -18.08
C ALA A 472 12.69 3.52 -16.70
N VAL A 473 12.56 2.22 -16.47
CA VAL A 473 13.18 1.53 -15.34
C VAL A 473 14.10 0.45 -15.87
N VAL A 474 15.37 0.53 -15.50
CA VAL A 474 16.45 -0.32 -16.00
C VAL A 474 17.16 -0.93 -14.80
N VAL A 475 17.22 -2.26 -14.76
CA VAL A 475 17.94 -3.01 -13.73
C VAL A 475 19.02 -3.82 -14.40
N ALA A 476 20.28 -3.64 -14.01
CA ALA A 476 21.40 -4.42 -14.53
C ALA A 476 22.19 -5.07 -13.40
N THR A 477 22.65 -6.31 -13.62
CA THR A 477 23.67 -6.91 -12.77
C THR A 477 25.03 -6.31 -13.12
N CYS A 478 25.84 -5.99 -12.11
CA CYS A 478 27.22 -5.58 -12.31
C CYS A 478 28.02 -5.82 -11.04
N SER A 479 29.11 -6.58 -11.14
CA SER A 479 30.10 -6.72 -10.06
C SER A 479 29.50 -7.17 -8.72
N GLY A 480 28.56 -8.11 -8.74
CA GLY A 480 27.95 -8.65 -7.51
C GLY A 480 26.81 -7.81 -6.91
N ALA A 481 26.32 -6.79 -7.63
CA ALA A 481 25.16 -5.99 -7.24
C ALA A 481 24.13 -5.85 -8.38
N LEU A 482 22.87 -5.63 -8.01
CA LEU A 482 21.83 -5.12 -8.91
C LEU A 482 21.83 -3.60 -8.84
N TRP A 483 21.91 -2.96 -10.00
CA TRP A 483 21.85 -1.51 -10.16
C TRP A 483 20.55 -1.15 -10.85
N CYS A 484 19.78 -0.25 -10.25
CA CYS A 484 18.52 0.23 -10.80
C CYS A 484 18.66 1.70 -11.18
N ALA A 485 18.30 2.05 -12.40
CA ALA A 485 18.13 3.41 -12.88
C ALA A 485 16.67 3.62 -13.27
N CYS A 486 16.01 4.60 -12.68
CA CYS A 486 14.59 4.86 -12.91
C CYS A 486 14.34 6.34 -13.23
N ALA A 487 13.64 6.60 -14.33
CA ALA A 487 13.07 7.90 -14.68
C ALA A 487 11.58 7.69 -15.01
N GLY A 488 10.70 8.18 -14.15
CA GLY A 488 9.26 7.97 -14.25
C GLY A 488 8.68 7.23 -13.06
N ASP A 489 7.50 6.62 -13.23
CA ASP A 489 6.69 5.96 -12.19
C ASP A 489 6.52 4.44 -12.37
N SER A 490 7.07 3.86 -13.45
CA SER A 490 7.34 2.42 -13.49
C SER A 490 8.34 2.00 -12.40
N ARG A 491 8.21 0.78 -11.89
CA ARG A 491 8.84 0.38 -10.62
C ARG A 491 9.60 -0.93 -10.69
N ALA A 492 10.72 -0.97 -9.95
CA ALA A 492 11.53 -2.16 -9.70
C ALA A 492 11.52 -2.51 -8.20
N VAL A 493 11.18 -3.76 -7.89
CA VAL A 493 11.10 -4.30 -6.52
C VAL A 493 11.84 -5.63 -6.47
N VAL A 494 12.64 -5.85 -5.43
CA VAL A 494 13.32 -7.13 -5.18
C VAL A 494 12.66 -7.90 -4.05
N GLY A 495 12.56 -9.22 -4.22
CA GLY A 495 12.33 -10.16 -3.12
C GLY A 495 13.65 -10.48 -2.44
N LEU A 496 13.73 -10.30 -1.11
CA LEU A 496 14.93 -10.59 -0.34
C LEU A 496 14.98 -12.07 0.10
N LYS A 497 16.18 -12.66 0.13
CA LYS A 497 16.41 -14.06 0.59
C LYS A 497 16.01 -14.29 2.04
N LYS A 498 16.12 -13.26 2.88
CA LYS A 498 15.71 -13.31 4.30
C LYS A 498 14.20 -13.15 4.49
N GLY A 499 13.42 -13.10 3.40
CA GLY A 499 12.01 -12.75 3.42
C GLY A 499 11.79 -11.23 3.30
N GLY A 500 10.56 -10.84 2.96
CA GLY A 500 10.21 -9.44 2.71
C GLY A 500 10.50 -8.97 1.28
N ASN A 501 10.48 -7.65 1.08
CA ASN A 501 10.77 -7.01 -0.20
C ASN A 501 11.52 -5.69 0.04
N GLN A 502 12.17 -5.19 -1.00
CA GLN A 502 12.78 -3.87 -1.02
C GLN A 502 12.53 -3.23 -2.39
N ARG A 503 12.04 -1.99 -2.39
CA ARG A 503 11.90 -1.19 -3.62
C ARG A 503 13.27 -0.64 -4.01
N LEU A 504 13.63 -0.77 -5.30
CA LEU A 504 14.87 -0.20 -5.85
C LEU A 504 14.63 1.16 -6.51
N SER A 505 13.49 1.35 -7.16
CA SER A 505 13.15 2.62 -7.82
C SER A 505 12.44 3.60 -6.88
N THR A 506 12.28 4.84 -7.34
CA THR A 506 11.38 5.83 -6.73
C THR A 506 10.47 6.35 -7.82
N ASP A 507 9.17 6.36 -7.56
CA ASP A 507 8.17 6.72 -8.55
C ASP A 507 8.11 8.25 -8.62
N HIS A 508 8.58 8.82 -9.72
CA HIS A 508 8.67 10.28 -9.96
C HIS A 508 7.32 10.89 -10.35
N THR A 509 6.31 10.63 -9.52
CA THR A 509 4.95 11.14 -9.71
C THR A 509 4.85 12.61 -9.30
N CYS A 510 3.87 13.32 -9.84
CA CYS A 510 3.57 14.71 -9.48
C CYS A 510 3.09 14.90 -8.03
N SER A 511 2.94 13.82 -7.27
CA SER A 511 2.60 13.86 -5.84
C SER A 511 3.81 13.74 -4.91
N LEU A 512 4.99 13.37 -5.44
CA LEU A 512 6.20 13.22 -4.66
C LEU A 512 6.74 14.59 -4.24
N PRO A 513 6.86 14.92 -2.94
CA PRO A 513 7.23 16.27 -2.50
C PRO A 513 8.55 16.80 -3.08
N GLY A 514 9.54 15.91 -3.26
CA GLY A 514 10.82 16.28 -3.87
C GLY A 514 10.69 16.67 -5.35
N GLU A 515 9.81 16.01 -6.11
CA GLU A 515 9.56 16.36 -7.50
C GLU A 515 8.73 17.64 -7.62
N VAL A 516 7.77 17.85 -6.72
CA VAL A 516 7.00 19.10 -6.65
C VAL A 516 7.93 20.29 -6.44
N GLU A 517 8.88 20.18 -5.52
CA GLU A 517 9.86 21.24 -5.28
C GLU A 517 10.79 21.44 -6.47
N ARG A 518 11.29 20.35 -7.09
CA ARG A 518 12.14 20.41 -8.27
C ARG A 518 11.46 21.12 -9.44
N VAL A 519 10.22 20.75 -9.76
CA VAL A 519 9.44 21.35 -10.85
C VAL A 519 9.23 22.83 -10.62
N LYS A 520 8.87 23.24 -9.39
CA LYS A 520 8.73 24.66 -9.03
C LYS A 520 10.03 25.44 -9.18
N MET A 521 11.17 24.87 -8.77
CA MET A 521 12.49 25.49 -8.93
C MET A 521 12.88 25.66 -10.40
N CYS A 522 12.41 24.78 -11.28
CA CYS A 522 12.57 24.89 -12.73
C CYS A 522 11.61 25.88 -13.40
N GLY A 523 10.72 26.55 -12.64
CA GLY A 523 9.70 27.46 -13.17
C GLY A 523 8.47 26.77 -13.75
N GLY A 524 8.38 25.45 -13.63
CA GLY A 524 7.24 24.66 -14.08
C GLY A 524 6.12 24.59 -13.06
N SER A 525 4.99 24.00 -13.49
CA SER A 525 3.79 23.90 -12.66
C SER A 525 3.27 22.46 -12.52
N ILE A 526 2.68 22.16 -11.36
CA ILE A 526 1.89 20.95 -11.16
C ILE A 526 0.45 21.38 -10.88
N ALA A 527 -0.45 21.06 -11.81
CA ALA A 527 -1.88 21.35 -11.72
C ALA A 527 -2.65 20.04 -11.77
N LEU A 528 -3.65 19.86 -10.90
CA LEU A 528 -4.47 18.64 -10.85
C LEU A 528 -3.66 17.33 -10.69
N GLY A 529 -2.52 17.38 -10.00
CA GLY A 529 -1.62 16.23 -9.88
C GLY A 529 -0.91 15.87 -11.19
N ARG A 530 -0.79 16.82 -12.12
CA ARG A 530 -0.13 16.64 -13.41
C ARG A 530 0.83 17.78 -13.73
N LEU A 531 2.00 17.44 -14.29
CA LEU A 531 3.01 18.38 -14.79
C LEU A 531 2.46 19.19 -15.96
N GLY A 532 2.47 20.52 -15.83
CA GLY A 532 1.83 21.43 -16.79
C GLY A 532 0.33 21.17 -16.98
N GLY A 533 -0.31 20.44 -16.06
CA GLY A 533 -1.68 19.95 -16.21
C GLY A 533 -1.84 18.73 -17.14
N VAL A 534 -0.76 18.16 -17.69
CA VAL A 534 -0.83 17.13 -18.73
C VAL A 534 -0.36 15.73 -18.28
N LEU A 535 0.85 15.59 -17.72
CA LEU A 535 1.43 14.27 -17.39
C LEU A 535 1.39 13.96 -15.88
N PRO A 536 1.12 12.71 -15.44
CA PRO A 536 1.07 12.35 -14.03
C PRO A 536 2.46 12.25 -13.36
N MET A 537 3.52 12.42 -14.15
CA MET A 537 4.92 12.23 -13.76
C MET A 537 5.82 13.35 -14.25
N THR A 538 6.98 13.48 -13.61
CA THR A 538 7.89 14.61 -13.80
C THR A 538 9.22 14.26 -14.48
N ARG A 539 9.51 12.97 -14.65
CA ARG A 539 10.74 12.48 -15.28
C ARG A 539 10.42 11.35 -16.25
N GLY A 540 11.27 11.17 -17.26
CA GLY A 540 11.15 10.11 -18.26
C GLY A 540 12.00 10.41 -19.49
N LEU A 541 11.70 9.70 -20.57
CA LEU A 541 12.24 9.90 -21.91
C LEU A 541 11.20 10.59 -22.80
N GLY A 542 11.64 11.41 -23.74
CA GLY A 542 10.74 12.13 -24.65
C GLY A 542 10.04 13.30 -23.97
N ASN A 543 8.77 13.54 -24.37
CA ASN A 543 7.96 14.69 -23.96
C ASN A 543 8.72 16.02 -23.98
N PHE A 544 9.46 16.24 -25.07
CA PHE A 544 10.29 17.43 -25.24
C PHE A 544 9.46 18.72 -25.19
N ASP A 545 8.16 18.64 -25.47
CA ASP A 545 7.17 19.72 -25.31
C ASP A 545 6.99 20.18 -23.86
N LEU A 546 7.33 19.36 -22.87
CA LEU A 546 7.13 19.64 -21.44
C LEU A 546 8.42 19.93 -20.67
N GLU A 547 9.57 20.05 -21.35
CA GLU A 547 10.84 20.40 -20.68
C GLU A 547 10.80 21.78 -20.05
N ALA A 548 10.11 22.73 -20.68
CA ALA A 548 9.87 24.07 -20.13
C ALA A 548 9.04 24.03 -18.84
N GLU A 549 8.21 23.00 -18.66
CA GLU A 549 7.44 22.75 -17.43
C GLU A 549 8.25 21.94 -16.40
N GLY A 550 9.52 21.63 -16.66
CA GLY A 550 10.39 20.90 -15.74
C GLY A 550 10.38 19.37 -15.93
N PHE A 551 9.84 18.85 -17.03
CA PHE A 551 10.04 17.44 -17.40
C PHE A 551 11.52 17.19 -17.70
N ALA A 552 12.11 16.11 -17.18
CA ALA A 552 13.54 15.87 -17.37
C ALA A 552 13.93 14.38 -17.36
N CYS A 553 14.88 14.02 -18.23
CA CYS A 553 15.58 12.73 -18.18
C CYS A 553 16.70 12.77 -17.12
N LEU A 554 16.29 12.71 -15.85
CA LEU A 554 17.19 12.64 -14.70
C LEU A 554 16.92 11.34 -13.92
N PRO A 555 17.51 10.20 -14.32
CA PRO A 555 17.25 8.93 -13.65
C PRO A 555 17.80 8.92 -12.23
N GLN A 556 17.03 8.39 -11.29
CA GLN A 556 17.50 8.08 -9.94
C GLN A 556 18.17 6.70 -9.95
N ILE A 557 19.37 6.63 -9.39
CA ILE A 557 20.16 5.40 -9.28
C ILE A 557 20.09 4.83 -7.87
N SER A 558 19.93 3.52 -7.75
CA SER A 558 20.08 2.76 -6.51
C SER A 558 20.75 1.41 -6.76
N SER A 559 21.20 0.75 -5.71
CA SER A 559 21.74 -0.61 -5.81
C SER A 559 21.46 -1.47 -4.59
N VAL A 560 21.53 -2.78 -4.80
CA VAL A 560 21.43 -3.81 -3.75
C VAL A 560 22.39 -4.95 -4.06
N ALA A 561 22.97 -5.57 -3.04
CA ALA A 561 23.87 -6.70 -3.24
C ALA A 561 23.11 -7.92 -3.80
N LEU A 562 23.62 -8.55 -4.86
CA LEU A 562 23.04 -9.77 -5.46
C LEU A 562 22.97 -10.92 -4.45
N SER A 563 23.86 -10.93 -3.46
CA SER A 563 23.88 -11.91 -2.39
C SER A 563 22.61 -11.89 -1.53
N GLU A 564 21.88 -10.77 -1.48
CA GLU A 564 20.69 -10.58 -0.66
C GLU A 564 19.37 -10.84 -1.41
N VAL A 565 19.42 -10.89 -2.74
CA VAL A 565 18.23 -10.91 -3.61
C VAL A 565 17.89 -12.33 -4.06
N GLU A 566 16.60 -12.68 -3.94
CA GLU A 566 16.01 -13.93 -4.42
C GLU A 566 15.56 -13.79 -5.88
N PHE A 567 14.82 -12.72 -6.17
CA PHE A 567 14.33 -12.35 -7.49
C PHE A 567 14.12 -10.84 -7.59
N VAL A 568 14.05 -10.32 -8.81
CA VAL A 568 13.67 -8.94 -9.12
C VAL A 568 12.41 -8.91 -9.98
N VAL A 569 11.51 -7.97 -9.70
CA VAL A 569 10.33 -7.66 -10.51
C VAL A 569 10.49 -6.24 -11.05
N VAL A 570 10.40 -6.08 -12.36
CA VAL A 570 10.42 -4.79 -13.06
C VAL A 570 9.15 -4.70 -13.88
N ALA A 571 8.34 -3.66 -13.68
CA ALA A 571 7.06 -3.54 -14.37
C ALA A 571 6.55 -2.10 -14.55
N SER A 572 5.62 -1.91 -15.49
CA SER A 572 4.90 -0.67 -15.77
C SER A 572 3.81 -0.37 -14.74
N ASP A 573 3.23 0.84 -14.80
CA ASP A 573 2.18 1.28 -13.88
C ASP A 573 0.93 0.38 -13.93
N GLY A 574 0.65 -0.24 -15.08
CA GLY A 574 -0.43 -1.19 -15.28
C GLY A 574 -0.41 -2.37 -14.31
N LEU A 575 0.76 -2.73 -13.75
CA LEU A 575 0.88 -3.65 -12.61
C LEU A 575 0.78 -2.92 -11.26
N TRP A 576 1.55 -1.85 -11.10
CA TRP A 576 1.80 -1.21 -9.81
C TRP A 576 0.65 -0.36 -9.27
N ASP A 577 -0.29 0.04 -10.13
CA ASP A 577 -1.51 0.74 -9.75
C ASP A 577 -2.49 -0.15 -8.98
N VAL A 578 -2.41 -1.47 -9.17
CA VAL A 578 -3.36 -2.45 -8.59
C VAL A 578 -2.73 -3.44 -7.61
N LEU A 579 -1.39 -3.44 -7.51
CA LEU A 579 -0.63 -4.29 -6.60
C LEU A 579 0.40 -3.47 -5.80
N SER A 580 0.41 -3.69 -4.48
CA SER A 580 1.50 -3.21 -3.64
C SER A 580 2.77 -4.05 -3.77
N ASP A 581 3.92 -3.48 -3.42
CA ASP A 581 5.23 -4.16 -3.45
C ASP A 581 5.21 -5.49 -2.66
N ALA A 582 4.54 -5.50 -1.49
CA ALA A 582 4.43 -6.68 -0.63
C ALA A 582 3.51 -7.76 -1.21
N GLU A 583 2.37 -7.37 -1.78
CA GLU A 583 1.48 -8.31 -2.46
C GLU A 583 2.16 -8.93 -3.66
N CYS A 584 2.81 -8.12 -4.50
CA CYS A 584 3.51 -8.59 -5.69
C CYS A 584 4.59 -9.63 -5.33
N CYS A 585 5.48 -9.32 -4.38
CA CYS A 585 6.50 -10.28 -3.94
C CYS A 585 5.91 -11.52 -3.24
N GLY A 586 4.76 -11.39 -2.57
CA GLY A 586 4.03 -12.53 -2.00
C GLY A 586 3.49 -13.46 -3.10
N LEU A 587 2.90 -12.89 -4.14
CA LEU A 587 2.39 -13.62 -5.30
C LEU A 587 3.50 -14.36 -6.04
N VAL A 588 4.63 -13.69 -6.32
CA VAL A 588 5.80 -14.31 -6.96
C VAL A 588 6.26 -15.55 -6.21
N ARG A 589 6.32 -15.50 -4.87
CA ARG A 589 6.70 -16.65 -4.04
C ARG A 589 5.65 -17.76 -3.98
N SER A 590 4.38 -17.40 -4.18
CA SER A 590 3.26 -18.35 -4.13
C SER A 590 3.07 -19.14 -5.42
N PHE A 591 3.49 -18.57 -6.56
CA PHE A 591 3.30 -19.21 -7.85
C PHE A 591 4.29 -20.36 -8.07
N THR A 592 3.75 -21.50 -8.52
CA THR A 592 4.50 -22.68 -8.93
C THR A 592 4.72 -22.74 -10.45
N SER A 593 4.11 -21.80 -11.19
CA SER A 593 4.21 -21.68 -12.64
C SER A 593 5.62 -21.27 -13.08
N THR A 594 6.02 -21.73 -14.26
CA THR A 594 7.26 -21.29 -14.91
C THR A 594 7.16 -19.88 -15.49
N ASN A 595 5.94 -19.36 -15.70
CA ASN A 595 5.70 -18.00 -16.20
C ASN A 595 4.96 -17.16 -15.15
N VAL A 596 5.70 -16.79 -14.10
CA VAL A 596 5.24 -15.94 -12.99
C VAL A 596 4.79 -14.56 -13.48
N ALA A 597 5.47 -14.00 -14.48
CA ALA A 597 5.14 -12.69 -15.04
C ALA A 597 3.72 -12.66 -15.65
N ALA A 598 3.33 -13.68 -16.41
CA ALA A 598 1.99 -13.79 -16.98
C ALA A 598 0.88 -13.91 -15.90
N GLU A 599 1.16 -14.62 -14.80
CA GLU A 599 0.22 -14.71 -13.68
C GLU A 599 0.02 -13.37 -12.98
N LEU A 600 1.10 -12.61 -12.79
CA LEU A 600 1.03 -11.25 -12.24
C LEU A 600 0.17 -10.33 -13.12
N ALA A 601 0.39 -10.34 -14.44
CA ALA A 601 -0.42 -9.56 -15.37
C ALA A 601 -1.90 -9.99 -15.33
N SER A 602 -2.17 -11.29 -15.26
CA SER A 602 -3.53 -11.82 -15.13
C SER A 602 -4.23 -11.37 -13.83
N VAL A 603 -3.49 -11.33 -12.72
CA VAL A 603 -4.00 -10.77 -11.45
C VAL A 603 -4.32 -9.28 -11.61
N ALA A 604 -3.43 -8.51 -12.23
CA ALA A 604 -3.65 -7.08 -12.45
C ALA A 604 -4.88 -6.79 -13.33
N ARG A 605 -5.05 -7.53 -14.44
CA ARG A 605 -6.27 -7.49 -15.27
C ARG A 605 -7.52 -7.78 -14.46
N ARG A 606 -7.53 -8.85 -13.64
CA ARG A 606 -8.67 -9.20 -12.77
C ARG A 606 -8.98 -8.13 -11.72
N ARG A 607 -7.98 -7.34 -11.32
CA ARG A 607 -8.14 -6.22 -10.38
C ARG A 607 -8.53 -4.90 -11.06
N GLY A 608 -8.73 -4.90 -12.39
CA GLY A 608 -9.28 -3.78 -13.14
C GLY A 608 -8.24 -2.90 -13.85
N SER A 609 -7.01 -3.37 -14.03
CA SER A 609 -6.01 -2.66 -14.84
C SER A 609 -6.43 -2.61 -16.32
N ASN A 610 -6.60 -1.39 -16.83
CA ASN A 610 -7.03 -1.11 -18.21
C ASN A 610 -5.88 -0.65 -19.12
N ASP A 611 -4.67 -0.51 -18.58
CA ASP A 611 -3.50 -0.09 -19.35
C ASP A 611 -2.75 -1.27 -19.95
N ASP A 612 -1.69 -0.98 -20.70
CA ASP A 612 -0.67 -1.97 -21.03
C ASP A 612 -0.01 -2.50 -19.74
N ILE A 613 0.34 -3.78 -19.71
CA ILE A 613 0.97 -4.41 -18.54
C ILE A 613 2.24 -5.11 -19.00
N ALA A 614 3.38 -4.44 -18.84
CA ALA A 614 4.70 -5.01 -19.05
C ALA A 614 5.30 -5.46 -17.71
N VAL A 615 5.65 -6.75 -17.60
CA VAL A 615 6.25 -7.32 -16.39
C VAL A 615 7.43 -8.21 -16.76
N VAL A 616 8.53 -8.03 -16.05
CA VAL A 616 9.72 -8.88 -16.11
C VAL A 616 10.03 -9.38 -14.70
N VAL A 617 10.24 -10.68 -14.55
CA VAL A 617 10.71 -11.31 -13.31
C VAL A 617 12.02 -12.05 -13.58
N GLY A 618 13.10 -11.59 -12.96
CA GLY A 618 14.43 -12.20 -13.03
C GLY A 618 14.74 -13.00 -11.76
N CYS A 619 15.04 -14.29 -11.89
CA CYS A 619 15.42 -15.16 -10.77
C CYS A 619 16.93 -15.09 -10.53
N ILE A 620 17.33 -14.68 -9.33
CA ILE A 620 18.75 -14.53 -8.94
C ILE A 620 19.32 -15.81 -8.31
N GLN A 621 18.45 -16.72 -7.83
CA GLN A 621 18.86 -18.04 -7.39
C GLN A 621 19.00 -19.02 -8.57
N ASN A 622 20.25 -19.35 -8.89
CA ASN A 622 20.64 -20.62 -9.51
C ASN A 622 21.09 -21.58 -8.40
N GLU A 623 20.71 -22.85 -8.52
CA GLU A 623 20.88 -23.98 -7.59
C GLU A 623 19.70 -24.21 -6.63
N THR A 624 19.06 -25.39 -6.76
CA THR A 624 18.08 -26.04 -5.84
C THR A 624 16.56 -25.80 -5.93
N ARG A 625 15.97 -25.56 -7.12
CA ARG A 625 14.51 -25.86 -7.30
C ARG A 625 14.12 -26.69 -8.53
N LEU A 626 15.01 -26.94 -9.47
CA LEU A 626 14.71 -27.75 -10.67
C LEU A 626 15.07 -29.25 -10.53
N SER A 627 15.60 -29.70 -9.40
CA SER A 627 15.91 -31.13 -9.15
C SER A 627 14.89 -31.87 -8.27
N ALA A 628 13.80 -31.22 -7.85
CA ALA A 628 12.80 -31.81 -6.94
C ALA A 628 11.50 -32.24 -7.63
N ALA A 629 11.47 -32.29 -8.98
CA ALA A 629 10.34 -32.81 -9.77
C ALA A 629 10.68 -34.14 -10.47
N GLY A 630 11.68 -34.85 -9.96
CA GLY A 630 12.11 -36.16 -10.44
C GLY A 630 12.61 -37.04 -9.29
N ALA A 631 11.72 -37.38 -8.38
CA ALA A 631 11.83 -38.52 -7.47
C ALA A 631 10.41 -38.99 -7.12
#